data_AF-A0A7G9Z722-F1
#
_entry.id   AF-A0A7G9Z722-F1
#
_cell.length_a   1.000
_cell.length_b   1.000
_cell.length_c   1.000
_cell.angle_alpha   90.00
_cell.angle_beta   90.00
_cell.angle_gamma   90.00
#
_symmetry.space_group_name_H-M   'P 1'
#
loop_
_entity.id
_entity.type
_entity.pdbx_description
1 polymer ?
#
loop_
_entity_poly.entity_id
_entity_poly.type
_entity_poly.pdbx_seq_one_letter_code
_entity_poly.pdbx_strand_id
1 'polypeptide(L)' 'MIMRSYEVVETLRKSKKAIFSPSDITKITGQSGSGVYVLINRLHNKGRIFKPLKGVISLSQDPFVISSQL' A
#
# COMPACT_ATOMS: atom_id res chain seq x y z
N MET A 1 16.33 11.31 -0.55
CA MET A 1 16.57 9.87 -0.32
C MET A 1 15.39 9.09 -0.91
N ILE A 2 15.62 8.17 -1.85
CA ILE A 2 14.54 7.36 -2.45
C ILE A 2 14.36 6.11 -1.59
N MET A 3 13.23 6.01 -0.90
CA MET A 3 12.87 4.86 -0.06
C MET A 3 12.70 3.59 -0.92
N ARG A 4 13.27 2.46 -0.50
CA ARG A 4 13.21 1.20 -1.26
C ARG A 4 11.84 0.55 -1.12
N SER A 5 11.44 -0.21 -2.15
CA SER A 5 10.14 -0.90 -2.21
C SER A 5 9.79 -1.73 -0.95
N TYR A 6 10.78 -2.41 -0.36
CA TYR A 6 10.62 -3.20 0.87
C TYR A 6 10.30 -2.32 2.08
N GLU A 7 10.99 -1.19 2.22
CA GLU A 7 10.78 -0.27 3.34
C GLU A 7 9.38 0.31 3.30
N VAL A 8 8.84 0.59 2.10
CA VAL A 8 7.45 1.05 1.93
C VAL A 8 6.47 0.01 2.47
N VAL A 9 6.62 -1.26 2.08
CA VAL A 9 5.73 -2.34 2.53
C VAL A 9 5.81 -2.53 4.06
N GLU A 10 7.01 -2.46 4.63
CA GLU A 10 7.19 -2.55 6.09
C GLU A 10 6.57 -1.37 6.83
N THR A 11 6.69 -0.15 6.31
CA THR A 11 6.02 1.02 6.89
C THR A 11 4.50 0.88 6.83
N LEU A 12 3.95 0.38 5.72
CA LEU A 12 2.52 0.08 5.62
C LEU A 12 2.11 -0.95 6.67
N ARG A 13 2.88 -2.03 6.84
CA ARG A 13 2.61 -3.09 7.82
C ARG A 13 2.61 -2.54 9.26
N LYS A 14 3.55 -1.65 9.59
CA LYS A 14 3.66 -1.03 10.92
C LYS A 14 2.54 -0.03 11.22
N SER A 15 1.91 0.55 10.21
CA SER A 15 0.83 1.54 10.40
C SER A 15 -0.46 0.97 10.99
N LYS A 16 -0.61 -0.37 11.05
CA LYS A 16 -1.82 -1.10 11.48
C LYS A 16 -3.10 -0.76 10.70
N LYS A 17 -3.00 0.06 9.65
CA LYS A 17 -4.11 0.41 8.76
C LYS A 17 -4.30 -0.72 7.75
N ALA A 18 -5.53 -1.18 7.56
CA ALA A 18 -5.84 -2.25 6.60
C ALA A 18 -5.87 -1.75 5.13
N ILE A 19 -6.17 -0.46 4.95
CA ILE A 19 -6.45 0.17 3.65
C ILE A 19 -5.68 1.47 3.52
N PHE A 20 -5.09 1.71 2.35
CA PHE A 20 -4.34 2.90 2.01
C PHE A 20 -4.87 3.52 0.73
N SER A 21 -4.63 4.81 0.59
CA SER A 21 -4.85 5.59 -0.61
C SER A 21 -3.51 5.98 -1.25
N PRO A 22 -3.47 6.40 -2.53
CA PRO A 22 -2.25 6.93 -3.14
C PRO A 22 -1.65 8.12 -2.35
N SER A 23 -2.49 8.94 -1.71
CA SER A 23 -2.01 10.05 -0.88
C SER A 23 -1.34 9.56 0.41
N ASP A 24 -1.78 8.45 1.01
CA ASP A 24 -1.08 7.81 2.13
C ASP A 24 0.32 7.34 1.70
N ILE A 25 0.43 6.72 0.52
CA ILE A 25 1.72 6.27 -0.03
C ILE A 25 2.63 7.48 -0.33
N THR A 26 2.04 8.56 -0.83
CA THR A 26 2.75 9.84 -1.07
C THR A 26 3.36 10.36 0.23
N LYS A 27 2.58 10.41 1.32
CA LYS A 27 3.05 10.85 2.65
C LYS A 27 4.17 9.98 3.21
N ILE A 28 4.10 8.66 3.01
CA ILE A 28 5.12 7.71 3.48
C ILE A 28 6.43 7.87 2.70
N THR A 29 6.33 8.00 1.37
CA THR A 29 7.49 7.89 0.48
C THR A 29 8.09 9.23 0.08
N GLY A 30 7.38 10.33 0.28
CA GLY A 30 7.76 11.67 -0.18
C GLY A 30 7.83 11.80 -1.71
N GLN A 31 7.33 10.81 -2.47
CA GLN A 31 7.38 10.82 -3.92
C GLN A 31 6.28 11.70 -4.53
N SER A 32 6.54 12.24 -5.71
CA SER A 32 5.53 12.97 -6.49
C SER A 32 4.42 12.02 -7.00
N GLY A 33 3.25 12.57 -7.31
CA GLY A 33 2.06 11.78 -7.67
C GLY A 33 2.32 10.74 -8.77
N SER A 34 3.06 11.07 -9.83
CA SER A 34 3.41 10.13 -10.90
C SER A 34 4.30 8.98 -10.42
N GLY A 35 5.33 9.28 -9.61
CA GLY A 35 6.22 8.28 -9.03
C GLY A 35 5.48 7.31 -8.10
N VAL A 36 4.52 7.81 -7.34
CA VAL A 36 3.66 7.00 -6.46
C VAL A 36 2.84 5.99 -7.24
N TYR A 37 2.22 6.38 -8.36
CA TYR A 37 1.45 5.42 -9.18
C TYR A 37 2.33 4.34 -9.80
N VAL A 38 3.54 4.69 -10.25
CA VAL A 38 4.52 3.71 -10.76
C VAL A 38 4.93 2.74 -9.64
N LEU A 39 5.21 3.24 -8.45
CA LEU A 39 5.53 2.43 -7.28
C LEU A 39 4.40 1.48 -6.90
N ILE A 40 3.16 1.98 -6.82
CA ILE A 40 1.97 1.18 -6.53
C ILE A 40 1.83 0.05 -7.54
N ASN A 41 1.90 0.34 -8.85
CA ASN A 41 1.78 -0.69 -9.87
C ASN A 41 2.92 -1.71 -9.80
N ARG A 42 4.15 -1.28 -9.51
CA ARG A 42 5.29 -2.18 -9.32
C ARG A 42 5.11 -3.12 -8.13
N LEU A 43 4.62 -2.60 -7.00
CA LEU A 43 4.36 -3.41 -5.80
C LEU A 43 3.22 -4.40 -6.03
N HIS A 44 2.17 -3.96 -6.74
CA HIS A 44 1.02 -4.80 -7.10
C HIS A 44 1.45 -5.95 -8.01
N ASN A 45 2.20 -5.67 -9.07
CA ASN A 45 2.68 -6.70 -10.00
C ASN A 45 3.63 -7.72 -9.33
N LYS A 46 4.25 -7.34 -8.21
CA LYS A 46 5.09 -8.23 -7.38
C LYS A 46 4.31 -8.97 -6.29
N GLY A 47 2.98 -8.83 -6.24
CA GLY A 47 2.12 -9.44 -5.21
C GLY A 47 2.39 -8.92 -3.79
N ARG A 48 2.97 -7.73 -3.65
CA ARG A 48 3.30 -7.15 -2.33
C ARG A 48 2.17 -6.29 -1.75
N ILE A 49 1.30 -5.79 -2.62
CA ILE A 49 0.08 -5.07 -2.28
C ILE A 49 -1.04 -5.51 -3.23
N PHE A 50 -2.28 -5.26 -2.84
CA PHE A 50 -3.48 -5.54 -3.60
C PHE A 50 -4.28 -4.25 -3.83
N LYS A 51 -5.08 -4.23 -4.89
CA LYS A 51 -5.92 -3.10 -5.29
C LYS A 51 -7.39 -3.55 -5.41
N PRO A 52 -8.06 -3.85 -4.29
CA PRO A 52 -9.39 -4.47 -4.30
C PRO A 52 -10.46 -3.55 -4.90
N LEU A 53 -10.27 -2.23 -4.83
CA LEU A 53 -11.15 -1.22 -5.41
C LEU A 53 -10.33 -0.08 -6.01
N LYS A 54 -10.96 0.74 -6.86
CA LYS A 54 -10.31 1.93 -7.45
C LYS A 54 -9.85 2.88 -6.34
N GLY A 55 -8.55 3.20 -6.35
CA GLY A 55 -7.94 4.10 -5.36
C GLY A 55 -7.70 3.47 -3.98
N VAL A 56 -8.01 2.18 -3.81
CA VAL A 56 -7.82 1.43 -2.56
C VAL A 56 -6.60 0.52 -2.71
N ILE A 57 -5.71 0.58 -1.74
CA ILE A 57 -4.48 -0.21 -1.67
C ILE A 57 -4.49 -0.99 -0.37
N SER A 58 -4.11 -2.26 -0.38
CA SER A 58 -4.00 -3.08 0.83
C SER A 58 -2.81 -4.03 0.80
N LEU A 59 -2.43 -4.55 1.97
CA LEU A 59 -1.51 -5.67 2.13
C LEU A 59 -2.21 -7.04 2.03
N SER A 60 -3.55 -7.08 2.02
CA SER A 60 -4.36 -8.30 1.88
C SER A 60 -5.24 -8.23 0.63
N GLN A 61 -5.56 -9.39 0.03
CA GLN A 61 -6.55 -9.49 -1.04
C GLN A 61 -7.94 -9.08 -0.56
N ASP A 62 -8.26 -9.44 0.69
CA ASP A 62 -9.47 -9.05 1.37
C ASP A 62 -9.14 -8.23 2.61
N PRO A 63 -9.15 -6.88 2.50
CA PRO A 63 -8.94 -6.01 3.65
C PRO A 63 -10.20 -5.72 4.47
N PHE A 64 -11.37 -6.17 4.02
CA PHE A 64 -12.65 -5.82 4.64
C PHE A 64 -13.18 -6.94 5.52
N VAL A 65 -12.66 -8.17 5.39
CA VAL A 65 -12.87 -9.24 6.36
C VAL A 65 -12.11 -8.90 7.65
N ILE A 66 -12.77 -8.14 8.50
CA ILE A 66 -12.43 -7.96 9.91
C ILE A 66 -13.44 -8.77 10.73
N SER A 67 -12.95 -9.86 11.34
CA SER A 67 -13.57 -10.66 12.39
C SER A 67 -14.72 -11.62 12.00
N SER A 68 -14.38 -12.90 11.89
CA SER A 68 -15.22 -13.98 12.43
C SER A 68 -14.45 -14.85 13.43
N GLN A 69 -13.34 -14.36 13.97
CA GLN A 69 -12.53 -15.03 14.99
C GLN A 69 -12.06 -13.99 16.02
N LEU A 70 -12.99 -13.55 16.87
CA LEU A 70 -12.72 -13.03 18.20
C LEU A 70 -13.43 -13.93 19.21
#